data_AF-A0A540LVG8-F1
#
_entry.id   AF-A0A540LVG8-F1
#
_cell.length_a   1.000
_cell.length_b   1.000
_cell.length_c   1.000
_cell.angle_alpha   90.00
_cell.angle_beta   90.00
_cell.angle_gamma   90.00
#
_symmetry.space_group_name_H-M   'P 1'
#
loop_
_entity.id
_entity.type
_entity.pdbx_description
1 polymer ?
#
loop_
_entity_poly.entity_id
_entity_poly.type
_entity_poly.pdbx_seq_one_letter_code
_entity_poly.pdbx_strand_id
1 'polypeptide(L)' 'MNISTVNPYTILKTSLYNVMVNAFVKEVAKIPRVKAVAPFRACFNSKNIGSTRVGPAVPYIDLVMQSASVY' A
#
# COMPACT_ATOMS: atom_id res chain seq x y z
N MET A 1 5.37 12.39 13.94
CA MET A 1 4.59 11.95 12.77
C MET A 1 4.08 13.19 12.09
N ASN A 2 4.40 13.41 10.80
CA ASN A 2 3.95 14.60 10.07
C ASN A 2 2.83 14.20 9.12
N ILE A 3 1.72 14.96 9.14
CA ILE A 3 0.59 14.78 8.23
C ILE A 3 0.61 15.95 7.26
N SER A 4 0.54 15.68 5.96
CA SER A 4 0.68 16.67 4.90
C SER A 4 -0.48 16.59 3.92
N THR A 5 -1.03 17.75 3.55
CA THR A 5 -1.99 17.90 2.45
C THR A 5 -1.33 18.37 1.15
N VAL A 6 -0.05 18.78 1.21
CA VAL A 6 0.73 19.21 0.05
C VAL A 6 1.14 18.01 -0.81
N ASN A 7 1.41 16.86 -0.17
CA ASN A 7 1.79 15.63 -0.86
C ASN A 7 0.54 14.77 -1.09
N PRO A 8 0.16 14.47 -2.34
CA PRO A 8 -1.06 13.71 -2.65
C PRO A 8 -0.93 12.20 -2.35
N TYR A 9 0.28 11.71 -2.05
CA TYR A 9 0.58 10.32 -1.75
C TYR A 9 1.47 10.21 -0.52
N THR A 10 1.40 9.06 0.15
CA THR A 10 2.25 8.77 1.31
C THR A 10 3.73 8.72 0.90
N ILE A 11 4.55 9.52 1.57
CA ILE A 11 6.00 9.51 1.41
C ILE A 11 6.62 8.72 2.56
N LEU A 12 7.41 7.70 2.23
CA LEU A 12 8.14 6.87 3.19
C LEU A 12 9.64 6.97 2.94
N LYS A 13 10.44 6.91 4.01
CA LYS A 13 11.90 6.73 3.89
C LYS A 13 12.16 5.44 3.11
N THR A 14 13.17 5.43 2.23
CA THR A 14 13.44 4.33 1.29
C THR A 14 13.51 2.94 1.95
N SER A 15 14.09 2.83 3.14
CA SER A 15 14.14 1.56 3.88
C SER A 15 12.75 1.05 4.24
N LEU A 16 11.87 1.93 4.75
CA LEU A 16 10.50 1.59 5.11
C LEU A 16 9.64 1.33 3.86
N TYR A 17 9.82 2.13 2.81
CA TYR A 17 9.16 1.91 1.52
C TYR A 17 9.44 0.50 0.98
N ASN A 18 10.70 0.09 0.96
CA ASN A 18 11.09 -1.23 0.45
C ASN A 18 10.50 -2.36 1.27
N VAL A 19 10.54 -2.27 2.61
CA VAL A 19 9.95 -3.28 3.50
C VAL A 19 8.44 -3.37 3.30
N MET A 20 7.74 -2.23 3.29
CA MET A 20 6.29 -2.19 3.12
C MET A 20 5.86 -2.73 1.76
N VAL A 21 6.50 -2.32 0.67
CA VAL A 21 6.18 -2.80 -0.68
C VAL A 21 6.45 -4.29 -0.81
N ASN A 22 7.55 -4.79 -0.24
CA ASN A 22 7.86 -6.23 -0.27
C ASN A 22 6.83 -7.04 0.51
N ALA A 23 6.38 -6.57 1.69
CA ALA A 23 5.33 -7.22 2.46
C ALA A 23 4.00 -7.22 1.69
N PHE A 24 3.59 -6.05 1.17
CA PHE A 24 2.35 -5.93 0.41
C PHE A 24 2.33 -6.84 -0.83
N VAL A 25 3.41 -6.87 -1.61
CA VAL A 25 3.53 -7.71 -2.82
C VAL A 25 3.45 -9.20 -2.47
N LYS A 26 3.94 -9.63 -1.31
CA LYS A 26 3.82 -11.02 -0.84
C LYS A 26 2.37 -11.38 -0.53
N GLU A 27 1.64 -10.49 0.15
CA GLU A 27 0.22 -10.72 0.48
C GLU A 27 -0.66 -10.77 -0.77
N VAL A 28 -0.33 -9.99 -1.81
CA VAL A 28 -1.01 -10.03 -3.11
C VAL A 28 -0.32 -10.91 -4.15
N ALA A 29 0.41 -11.96 -3.74
CA ALA A 29 1.23 -12.78 -4.65
C ALA A 29 0.46 -13.37 -5.86
N LYS A 30 -0.86 -13.55 -5.75
CA LYS A 30 -1.72 -14.04 -6.84
C LYS A 30 -2.10 -12.96 -7.86
N ILE A 31 -1.82 -11.69 -7.58
CA ILE A 31 -2.10 -10.55 -8.45
C ILE A 31 -0.78 -10.14 -9.13
N PRO A 32 -0.59 -10.40 -10.43
CA PRO A 32 0.65 -10.07 -11.12
C PRO A 32 0.93 -8.58 -11.10
N ARG A 33 2.21 -8.22 -10.86
CA ARG A 33 2.67 -6.85 -11.09
C ARG A 33 2.67 -6.55 -12.57
N VAL A 34 2.30 -5.32 -12.90
CA VAL A 34 2.40 -4.77 -14.26
C VAL A 34 3.52 -3.73 -14.32
N LYS A 35 3.78 -3.21 -15.52
CA LYS A 35 4.74 -2.11 -15.73
C LYS A 35 4.44 -0.96 -14.78
N ALA A 36 5.49 -0.47 -14.13
CA ALA A 36 5.42 0.68 -13.25
C ALA A 36 4.98 1.94 -14.01
N VAL A 37 4.16 2.76 -13.35
CA VAL A 37 3.70 4.06 -13.85
C VAL A 37 4.20 5.12 -12.88
N ALA A 38 5.04 6.04 -13.36
CA ALA A 38 5.62 7.08 -12.53
C ALA A 38 4.50 7.90 -11.84
N PRO A 39 4.66 8.26 -10.55
CA PRO A 39 5.85 8.06 -9.70
C PRO A 39 5.92 6.70 -8.98
N PHE A 40 5.00 5.78 -9.24
CA PHE A 40 4.88 4.51 -8.52
C PHE A 40 5.79 3.41 -9.07
N ARG A 41 6.28 2.54 -8.18
CA ARG A 41 7.12 1.39 -8.55
C ARG A 41 6.38 0.06 -8.48
N ALA A 42 5.33 -0.06 -7.65
CA ALA A 42 4.50 -1.25 -7.52
C ALA A 42 3.11 -0.98 -8.11
N CYS A 43 2.83 -1.55 -9.28
CA CYS A 43 1.57 -1.39 -9.99
C CYS A 43 0.98 -2.77 -10.30
N PHE A 44 -0.36 -2.85 -10.32
CA PHE A 44 -1.11 -4.09 -10.54
C PHE A 44 -2.24 -3.85 -11.54
N ASN A 45 -2.65 -4.90 -12.25
CA ASN A 45 -3.83 -4.82 -13.13
C ASN A 45 -5.11 -4.88 -12.29
N SER A 46 -5.91 -3.82 -12.32
CA SER A 46 -7.15 -3.72 -11.55
C SER A 46 -8.19 -4.78 -11.92
N LYS A 47 -8.15 -5.33 -13.15
CA LYS A 47 -9.05 -6.42 -13.57
C LYS A 47 -8.91 -7.69 -12.71
N ASN A 48 -7.77 -7.87 -12.06
CA ASN A 48 -7.47 -9.02 -11.22
C ASN A 48 -7.75 -8.75 -9.73
N ILE A 49 -8.35 -7.61 -9.39
CA ILE A 49 -8.62 -7.19 -8.02
C ILE A 49 -10.12 -7.06 -7.83
N GLY A 50 -10.67 -7.77 -6.84
CA GLY A 50 -12.08 -7.67 -6.50
C GLY A 50 -12.46 -6.27 -6.02
N SER A 51 -13.74 -5.91 -6.11
CA SER A 51 -14.26 -4.67 -5.55
C SER A 51 -15.02 -4.96 -4.26
N THR A 52 -14.79 -4.14 -3.24
CA THR A 52 -15.52 -4.16 -1.97
C THR A 52 -16.25 -2.82 -1.77
N ARG A 53 -17.07 -2.72 -0.71
CA ARG A 53 -17.72 -1.46 -0.32
C ARG A 53 -16.72 -0.33 -0.01
N VAL A 54 -15.50 -0.66 0.41
CA VAL A 54 -14.47 0.30 0.86
C VAL A 54 -13.32 0.45 -0.14
N GLY A 55 -13.44 -0.11 -1.33
CA GLY A 55 -12.43 -0.03 -2.39
C GLY A 55 -11.94 -1.40 -2.86
N PRO A 56 -10.79 -1.45 -3.57
CA PRO A 56 -10.22 -2.70 -4.07
C PRO A 56 -9.93 -3.70 -2.95
N ALA A 57 -10.19 -4.99 -3.20
CA ALA A 57 -9.94 -6.08 -2.27
C ALA A 57 -8.43 -6.39 -2.17
N VAL A 58 -7.71 -5.53 -1.46
CA VAL A 58 -6.27 -5.62 -1.19
C VAL A 58 -6.00 -5.66 0.33
N PRO A 59 -4.80 -6.09 0.77
CA PRO A 59 -4.46 -6.12 2.18
C PRO A 59 -4.57 -4.75 2.85
N TYR A 60 -5.07 -4.74 4.09
CA TYR A 60 -5.08 -3.55 4.93
C TYR A 60 -3.66 -3.15 5.34
N ILE A 61 -3.45 -1.86 5.57
CA ILE A 61 -2.21 -1.30 6.09
C ILE A 61 -2.55 -0.53 7.36
N ASP A 62 -2.20 -1.12 8.51
CA ASP A 62 -2.47 -0.52 9.81
C ASP A 62 -1.23 0.21 10.34
N LEU A 63 -1.37 1.50 10.63
CA LEU A 63 -0.33 2.33 11.24
C LEU A 63 -0.54 2.33 12.76
N VAL A 64 0.09 1.39 13.46
CA VAL A 64 -0.01 1.29 14.92
C VAL A 64 0.71 2.46 15.60
N MET A 65 -0.02 3.20 16.43
CA MET A 65 0.48 4.35 17.19
C MET A 65 0.82 3.97 18.64
N GLN A 66 1.20 4.97 19.46
CA GLN A 66 1.69 4.79 20.83
C GLN A 66 0.68 4.11 21.78
N SER A 67 -0.61 4.10 21.46
CA SER A 67 -1.63 3.34 22.17
C SER A 67 -2.06 2.12 21.35
N ALA A 68 -1.75 0.92 21.84
CA ALA A 68 -2.09 -0.34 21.19
C ALA A 68 -3.50 -0.86 21.53
N SER A 69 -4.45 0.02 21.83
CA SER A 69 -5.87 -0.37 21.90
C SER A 69 -6.38 -0.53 20.47
N VAL A 70 -5.95 -1.60 19.82
CA VAL A 70 -6.26 -1.92 18.43
C VAL A 70 -6.98 -3.25 18.42
N TYR A 71 -8.06 -3.37 19.19
CA TYR A 71 -9.18 -4.31 19.08
C TYR A 71 -10.26 -3.89 20.08
#